data_AF-A0A7S2BB81-F1
#
_entry.id   AF-A0A7S2BB81-F1
#
_cell.length_a   1.000
_cell.length_b   1.000
_cell.length_c   1.000
_cell.angle_alpha   90.00
_cell.angle_beta   90.00
_cell.angle_gamma   90.00
#
_symmetry.space_group_name_H-M   'P 1'
#
loop_
_entity.id
_entity.type
_entity.pdbx_description
1 polymer ?
#
loop_
_entity_poly.entity_id
_entity_poly.type
_entity_poly.pdbx_seq_one_letter_code
_entity_poly.pdbx_strand_id
1 'polypeptide(L)'
;EELRALSARQLKTIIFTAGLSSKGLMEKSELVERAAEAKAVLDARPKFPDVELYKELDVVLFARETCPYCVYAKDGLQSRGLLPDGWDDEGLLDVERSREAAQEFQGLGGEGVPMFYSRKTGKKVSGWNQAAETVDWITDQLR
;
A
#
# COMPACT_ATOMS: atom_id res chain seq x y z
N GLU A 1 3.24 23.24 -18.82
CA GLU A 1 4.68 23.46 -19.09
C GLU A 1 5.61 22.57 -18.26
N GLU A 2 5.26 22.27 -17.01
CA GLU A 2 6.10 21.50 -16.06
C GLU A 2 6.66 20.17 -16.61
N LEU A 3 5.84 19.32 -17.24
CA LEU A 3 6.29 18.02 -17.77
C LEU A 3 7.32 18.14 -18.89
N ARG A 4 7.31 19.23 -19.68
CA ARG A 4 8.27 19.43 -20.79
C ARG A 4 9.69 19.72 -20.28
N ALA A 5 9.79 20.25 -19.07
CA ALA A 5 11.07 20.53 -18.41
C ALA A 5 11.72 19.25 -17.83
N LEU A 6 10.96 18.17 -17.67
CA LEU A 6 11.47 16.91 -17.11
C LEU A 6 12.38 16.17 -18.11
N SER A 7 13.32 15.41 -17.54
CA SER A 7 14.15 14.46 -18.30
C SER A 7 13.33 13.25 -18.75
N ALA A 8 13.79 12.57 -19.81
CA ALA A 8 13.17 11.33 -20.29
C ALA A 8 13.08 10.24 -19.20
N ARG A 9 14.04 10.20 -18.27
CA ARG A 9 14.02 9.27 -17.13
C ARG A 9 12.88 9.58 -16.17
N GLN A 10 12.71 10.85 -15.78
CA GLN A 10 11.63 11.29 -14.89
C GLN A 10 10.25 11.05 -15.52
N LEU A 11 10.11 11.32 -16.82
CA LEU A 11 8.87 11.04 -17.56
C LEU A 11 8.52 9.55 -17.53
N LYS A 12 9.50 8.66 -17.79
CA LYS A 12 9.29 7.21 -17.72
C LYS A 12 8.92 6.73 -16.32
N THR A 13 9.50 7.32 -15.27
CA THR A 13 9.10 7.02 -13.88
C THR A 13 7.63 7.33 -13.66
N ILE A 14 7.16 8.52 -14.04
CA ILE A 14 5.74 8.92 -13.87
C ILE A 14 4.81 7.95 -14.62
N ILE A 15 5.14 7.61 -15.87
CA ILE A 15 4.39 6.65 -16.69
C ILE A 15 4.31 5.29 -16.00
N PHE A 16 5.44 4.78 -15.52
CA PHE A 16 5.52 3.49 -14.84
C PHE A 16 4.74 3.47 -13.52
N THR A 17 4.86 4.52 -12.70
CA THR A 17 4.12 4.66 -11.43
C THR A 17 2.60 4.64 -11.63
N ALA A 18 2.12 5.19 -12.75
CA ALA A 18 0.71 5.11 -13.11
C ALA A 18 0.27 3.72 -13.61
N GLY A 19 1.19 2.76 -13.76
CA GLY A 19 0.93 1.43 -14.33
C GLY A 19 0.86 1.43 -15.86
N LEU A 20 1.31 2.50 -16.51
CA LEU A 20 1.31 2.64 -17.95
C LEU A 20 2.65 2.20 -18.55
N SER A 21 2.63 1.75 -19.80
CA SER A 21 3.84 1.39 -20.53
C SER A 21 4.40 2.57 -21.31
N SER A 22 5.73 2.70 -21.30
CA SER A 22 6.49 3.62 -22.17
C SER A 22 7.18 2.89 -23.33
N LYS A 23 6.87 1.60 -23.57
CA LYS A 23 7.51 0.80 -24.63
C LYS A 23 7.08 1.34 -26.00
N GLY A 24 8.05 1.58 -26.88
CA GLY A 24 7.80 2.10 -28.24
C GLY A 24 7.73 3.62 -28.34
N LEU A 25 7.82 4.35 -27.22
CA LEU A 25 7.93 5.81 -27.22
C LEU A 25 9.39 6.21 -27.42
N MET A 26 9.69 6.81 -28.57
CA MET A 26 11.06 7.12 -29.01
C MET A 26 11.34 8.62 -28.91
N GLU A 27 10.29 9.44 -29.10
CA GLU A 27 10.40 10.89 -29.06
C GLU A 27 10.07 11.46 -27.67
N LYS A 28 10.73 12.57 -27.31
CA LYS A 28 10.46 13.24 -26.02
C LYS A 28 9.02 13.77 -25.95
N SER A 29 8.44 14.19 -27.07
CA SER A 29 7.04 14.64 -27.14
C SER A 29 6.07 13.52 -26.78
N GLU A 30 6.28 12.30 -27.28
CA GLU A 30 5.47 11.13 -26.97
C GLU A 30 5.53 10.76 -25.48
N LEU A 31 6.73 10.84 -24.88
CA LEU A 31 6.91 10.63 -23.44
C LEU A 31 6.19 11.68 -22.60
N VAL A 32 6.15 12.94 -23.05
CA VAL A 32 5.43 14.01 -22.34
C VAL A 32 3.92 13.80 -22.40
N GLU A 33 3.38 13.43 -23.55
CA GLU A 33 1.94 13.12 -23.71
C GLU A 33 1.54 11.94 -22.84
N ARG A 34 2.31 10.84 -22.88
CA ARG A 34 2.04 9.68 -22.05
C ARG A 34 2.20 9.97 -20.56
N ALA A 35 3.15 10.81 -20.16
CA ALA A 35 3.30 11.24 -18.77
C ALA A 35 2.16 12.16 -18.32
N ALA A 36 1.55 12.93 -19.22
CA ALA A 36 0.37 13.73 -18.90
C ALA A 36 -0.86 12.84 -18.65
N GLU A 37 -1.06 11.80 -19.47
CA GLU A 37 -2.08 10.77 -19.22
C GLU A 37 -1.81 10.04 -17.90
N ALA A 38 -0.55 9.64 -17.65
CA ALA A 38 -0.14 9.03 -16.40
C ALA A 38 -0.44 9.93 -15.19
N LYS A 39 -0.16 11.23 -15.30
CA LYS A 39 -0.47 12.21 -14.26
C LYS A 39 -1.98 12.33 -14.04
N ALA A 40 -2.78 12.36 -15.11
CA ALA A 40 -4.24 12.35 -14.99
C ALA A 40 -4.75 11.06 -14.32
N VAL A 41 -4.19 9.90 -14.65
CA VAL A 41 -4.49 8.63 -13.97
C VAL A 41 -4.14 8.71 -12.49
N LEU A 42 -2.97 9.24 -12.13
CA LEU A 42 -2.54 9.39 -10.74
C LEU A 42 -3.37 10.44 -9.97
N ASP A 43 -3.79 11.52 -10.62
CA ASP A 43 -4.63 12.56 -10.03
C ASP A 43 -6.09 12.10 -9.88
N ALA A 44 -6.57 11.23 -10.79
CA ALA A 44 -7.88 10.62 -10.76
C ALA A 44 -7.92 9.33 -9.92
N ARG A 45 -6.77 8.74 -9.57
CA ARG A 45 -6.72 7.70 -8.54
C ARG A 45 -7.38 8.29 -7.30
N PRO A 46 -8.27 7.54 -6.63
CA PRO A 46 -8.87 8.03 -5.40
C PRO A 46 -7.72 8.45 -4.47
N LYS A 47 -7.65 9.74 -4.16
CA LYS A 47 -6.81 10.21 -3.06
C LYS A 47 -7.53 9.74 -1.84
N PHE A 48 -7.11 8.60 -1.32
CA PHE A 48 -7.60 8.01 -0.10
C PHE A 48 -7.09 8.88 1.06
N PRO A 49 -7.89 9.81 1.64
CA PRO A 49 -7.44 10.59 2.81
C PRO A 49 -7.04 9.67 3.98
N ASP A 50 -7.59 8.47 3.99
CA ASP A 50 -7.29 7.33 4.84
C ASP A 50 -5.87 6.75 4.65
N VAL A 51 -5.20 6.95 3.49
CA VAL A 51 -3.81 6.49 3.28
C VAL A 51 -2.81 7.28 4.11
N GLU A 52 -2.90 8.62 4.12
CA GLU A 52 -1.97 9.44 4.92
C GLU A 52 -2.19 9.21 6.40
N LEU A 53 -3.44 9.10 6.83
CA LEU A 53 -3.78 8.72 8.19
C LEU A 53 -3.26 7.32 8.56
N TYR A 54 -3.39 6.34 7.67
CA TYR A 54 -2.86 4.99 7.88
C TYR A 54 -1.34 5.03 8.10
N LYS A 55 -0.61 5.81 7.29
CA LYS A 55 0.84 6.01 7.48
C LYS A 55 1.15 6.73 8.79
N GLU A 56 0.39 7.77 9.13
CA GLU A 56 0.56 8.52 10.38
C GLU A 56 0.35 7.68 11.63
N LEU A 57 -0.47 6.63 11.55
CA LEU A 57 -0.74 5.69 12.64
C LEU A 57 0.35 4.62 12.82
N ASP A 58 1.34 4.54 11.92
CA ASP A 58 2.41 3.53 11.93
C ASP A 58 1.83 2.11 12.08
N VAL A 59 0.96 1.75 11.13
CA VAL A 59 0.19 0.51 11.16
C VAL A 59 1.01 -0.66 10.62
N VAL A 60 1.08 -1.72 11.42
CA VAL A 60 1.65 -3.01 11.05
C VAL A 60 0.54 -4.03 10.82
N LEU A 61 0.65 -4.79 9.73
CA LEU A 61 -0.21 -5.93 9.43
C LEU A 61 0.48 -7.22 9.87
N PHE A 62 -0.07 -7.90 10.87
CA PHE A 62 0.29 -9.28 11.20
C PHE A 62 -0.53 -10.23 10.34
N ALA A 63 0.16 -11.11 9.61
CA ALA A 63 -0.43 -11.93 8.57
C ALA A 63 0.18 -13.34 8.50
N ARG A 64 -0.41 -14.17 7.65
CA ARG A 64 0.13 -15.48 7.25
C ARG A 64 -0.06 -15.66 5.76
N GLU A 65 0.96 -16.14 5.06
CA GLU A 65 0.85 -16.44 3.63
C GLU A 65 -0.24 -17.45 3.30
N THR A 66 -0.50 -18.39 4.22
CA THR A 66 -1.48 -19.47 4.04
C THR A 66 -2.93 -19.02 4.27
N CYS A 67 -3.16 -17.80 4.78
CA CYS A 67 -4.48 -17.29 5.10
C CYS A 67 -5.07 -16.46 3.93
N PRO A 68 -6.21 -16.87 3.32
CA PRO A 68 -6.80 -16.13 2.21
C PRO A 68 -7.10 -14.66 2.53
N TYR A 69 -7.60 -14.37 3.73
CA TYR A 69 -7.89 -12.99 4.15
C TYR A 69 -6.62 -12.15 4.32
N CYS A 70 -5.50 -12.76 4.68
CA CYS A 70 -4.21 -12.07 4.74
C CYS A 70 -3.71 -11.69 3.34
N VAL A 71 -3.87 -12.60 2.37
CA VAL A 71 -3.53 -12.32 0.97
C VAL A 71 -4.38 -11.16 0.44
N TYR A 72 -5.70 -11.19 0.68
CA TYR A 72 -6.58 -10.09 0.27
C TYR A 72 -6.25 -8.76 0.94
N ALA A 73 -5.91 -8.77 2.24
CA ALA A 73 -5.48 -7.58 2.96
C ALA A 73 -4.18 -7.01 2.38
N LYS A 74 -3.17 -7.88 2.14
CA LYS A 74 -1.90 -7.49 1.53
C LYS A 74 -2.11 -6.87 0.15
N ASP A 75 -2.82 -7.55 -0.74
CA ASP A 75 -3.09 -7.05 -2.11
C ASP A 75 -3.85 -5.72 -2.07
N GLY A 76 -4.82 -5.59 -1.16
CA GLY A 76 -5.59 -4.37 -0.93
C GLY A 76 -4.70 -3.20 -0.49
N LEU A 77 -3.77 -3.41 0.44
CA LEU A 77 -2.84 -2.38 0.89
C LEU A 77 -1.74 -2.08 -0.15
N GLN A 78 -1.21 -3.09 -0.83
CA GLN A 78 -0.19 -2.95 -1.87
C GLN A 78 -0.71 -2.12 -3.06
N SER A 79 -1.92 -2.42 -3.54
CA SER A 79 -2.55 -1.64 -4.62
C SER A 79 -2.77 -0.16 -4.27
N ARG A 80 -2.77 0.17 -2.98
CA ARG A 80 -2.86 1.54 -2.45
C ARG A 80 -1.50 2.16 -2.11
N GLY A 81 -0.40 1.44 -2.32
CA GLY A 81 0.95 1.87 -1.96
C GLY A 81 1.19 1.96 -0.45
N LEU A 82 0.42 1.21 0.34
CA LEU A 82 0.53 1.13 1.80
C LEU A 82 1.44 -0.01 2.26
N LEU A 83 1.69 -0.98 1.40
CA LEU A 83 2.66 -2.06 1.63
C LEU A 83 3.57 -2.23 0.41
N PRO A 84 4.84 -2.61 0.62
CA PRO A 84 5.75 -3.02 -0.46
C PRO A 84 5.41 -4.42 -0.98
N ASP A 85 6.01 -4.83 -2.10
CA ASP A 85 5.62 -6.02 -2.86
C ASP A 85 5.88 -7.37 -2.13
N GLY A 86 6.75 -7.39 -1.11
CA GLY A 86 7.18 -8.60 -0.39
C GLY A 86 6.35 -8.98 0.86
N TRP A 87 6.72 -10.09 1.49
CA TRP A 87 6.16 -10.58 2.77
C TRP A 87 7.07 -10.32 3.98
N ASP A 88 8.32 -9.91 3.74
CA ASP A 88 9.37 -9.72 4.74
C ASP A 88 9.76 -8.24 4.85
N ASP A 89 8.77 -7.35 4.84
CA ASP A 89 8.99 -5.91 4.68
C ASP A 89 8.44 -5.07 5.86
N GLU A 90 8.94 -3.84 5.99
CA GLU A 90 8.43 -2.88 6.96
C GLU A 90 6.92 -2.65 6.77
N GLY A 91 6.13 -3.00 7.79
CA GLY A 91 4.68 -2.88 7.81
C GLY A 91 3.90 -4.17 7.60
N LEU A 92 4.55 -5.28 7.22
CA LEU A 92 3.95 -6.61 7.10
C LEU A 92 4.78 -7.64 7.87
N LEU A 93 4.17 -8.28 8.87
CA LEU A 93 4.83 -9.27 9.72
C LEU A 93 4.16 -10.63 9.57
N ASP A 94 4.85 -11.57 8.94
CA ASP A 94 4.41 -12.96 8.84
C ASP A 94 4.68 -13.72 10.15
N VAL A 95 3.61 -14.09 10.86
CA VAL A 95 3.68 -14.78 12.16
C VAL A 95 4.02 -16.27 12.05
N GLU A 96 4.02 -16.85 10.85
CA GLU A 96 4.49 -18.22 10.59
C GLU A 96 5.98 -18.26 10.26
N ARG A 97 6.51 -17.19 9.65
CA ARG A 97 7.90 -17.13 9.18
C ARG A 97 8.86 -16.44 10.14
N SER A 98 8.38 -15.49 10.96
CA SER A 98 9.20 -14.80 11.95
C SER A 98 8.77 -15.15 13.38
N ARG A 99 9.73 -15.64 14.18
CA ARG A 99 9.51 -15.92 15.61
C ARG A 99 9.26 -14.64 16.38
N GLU A 100 9.94 -13.57 16.02
CA GLU A 100 9.81 -12.23 16.60
C GLU A 100 8.39 -11.70 16.34
N ALA A 101 7.91 -11.78 15.08
CA ALA A 101 6.54 -11.41 14.73
C ALA A 101 5.50 -12.24 15.49
N ALA A 102 5.72 -13.55 15.64
CA ALA A 102 4.82 -14.43 16.41
C ALA A 102 4.78 -14.04 17.89
N GLN A 103 5.92 -13.72 18.50
CA GLN A 103 6.00 -13.28 19.89
C GLN A 103 5.35 -11.91 20.08
N GLU A 104 5.58 -10.97 19.18
CA GLU A 104 4.93 -9.66 19.20
C GLU A 104 3.41 -9.79 19.06
N PHE A 105 2.95 -10.57 18.09
CA PHE A 105 1.53 -10.88 17.89
C PHE A 105 0.89 -11.46 19.16
N GLN A 106 1.53 -12.43 19.81
CA GLN A 106 1.04 -13.01 21.07
C GLN A 106 1.07 -12.01 22.22
N GLY A 107 2.14 -11.21 22.34
CA GLY A 107 2.27 -10.18 23.37
C GLY A 107 1.23 -9.07 23.25
N LEU A 108 0.79 -8.79 22.02
CA LEU A 108 -0.32 -7.88 21.72
C LEU A 108 -1.69 -8.53 21.94
N GLY A 109 -1.77 -9.81 22.33
CA GLY A 109 -3.01 -10.57 22.51
C GLY A 109 -3.72 -10.86 21.19
N GLY A 110 -2.98 -11.14 20.12
CA GLY A 110 -3.53 -11.50 18.82
C GLY A 110 -4.22 -12.86 18.86
N GLU A 111 -5.49 -12.89 18.43
CA GLU A 111 -6.31 -14.12 18.42
C GLU A 111 -6.58 -14.65 17.00
N GLY A 112 -6.40 -13.80 15.99
CA GLY A 112 -6.61 -14.16 14.58
C GLY A 112 -5.92 -13.19 13.62
N VAL A 113 -5.60 -13.71 12.44
CA VAL A 113 -5.01 -12.94 11.33
C VAL A 113 -6.03 -12.80 10.19
N PRO A 114 -5.96 -11.73 9.37
CA PRO A 114 -5.05 -10.59 9.50
C PRO A 114 -5.38 -9.75 10.74
N MET A 115 -4.35 -9.16 11.35
CA MET A 115 -4.49 -8.19 12.43
C MET A 115 -3.70 -6.93 12.10
N PHE A 116 -4.34 -5.78 12.20
CA PHE A 116 -3.73 -4.48 12.06
C PHE A 116 -3.46 -3.91 13.45
N TYR A 117 -2.26 -3.38 13.66
CA TYR A 117 -1.83 -2.80 14.92
C TYR A 117 -1.20 -1.44 14.67
N SER A 118 -1.68 -0.40 15.36
CA SER A 118 -1.03 0.91 15.32
C SER A 118 0.03 0.99 16.41
N ARG A 119 1.29 1.11 16.01
CA ARG A 119 2.40 1.34 16.95
C ARG A 119 2.28 2.68 17.68
N LYS A 120 1.58 3.64 17.06
CA LYS A 120 1.35 4.97 17.64
C LYS A 120 0.32 4.99 18.75
N THR A 121 -0.78 4.25 18.61
CA THR A 121 -1.90 4.28 19.58
C THR A 121 -1.97 3.05 20.47
N GLY A 122 -1.27 1.96 20.12
CA GLY A 122 -1.36 0.67 20.79
C GLY A 122 -2.68 -0.07 20.56
N LYS A 123 -3.53 0.42 19.65
CA LYS A 123 -4.80 -0.21 19.29
C LYS A 123 -4.61 -1.26 18.20
N LYS A 124 -5.53 -2.21 18.15
CA LYS A 124 -5.56 -3.30 17.16
C LYS A 124 -6.97 -3.53 16.62
N VAL A 125 -7.05 -4.01 15.38
CA VAL A 125 -8.27 -4.52 14.75
C VAL A 125 -7.93 -5.80 13.99
N SER A 126 -8.80 -6.80 14.06
CA SER A 126 -8.62 -8.10 13.41
C SER A 126 -9.67 -8.33 12.31
N GLY A 127 -9.31 -9.15 11.33
CA GLY A 127 -10.14 -9.48 10.18
C GLY A 127 -9.91 -8.54 8.99
N TRP A 128 -10.44 -8.90 7.83
CA TRP A 128 -10.38 -8.10 6.61
C TRP A 128 -11.79 -7.85 6.07
N ASN A 129 -12.14 -6.58 5.84
CA ASN A 129 -13.39 -6.23 5.18
C ASN A 129 -13.19 -6.18 3.65
N GLN A 130 -13.53 -7.27 2.95
CA GLN A 130 -13.42 -7.35 1.49
C GLN A 130 -14.33 -6.37 0.74
N ALA A 131 -15.42 -5.93 1.37
CA ALA A 131 -16.35 -4.98 0.76
C ALA A 131 -15.90 -3.51 0.95
N ALA A 132 -14.85 -3.27 1.72
CA ALA A 132 -14.36 -1.92 1.95
C ALA A 132 -13.63 -1.38 0.72
N GLU A 133 -14.10 -0.23 0.22
CA GLU A 133 -13.45 0.50 -0.87
C GLU A 133 -12.24 1.30 -0.38
N THR A 134 -12.18 1.57 0.92
CA THR A 134 -11.19 2.39 1.64
C THR A 134 -10.60 1.62 2.83
N VAL A 135 -9.55 2.16 3.46
CA VAL A 135 -8.97 1.66 4.71
C VAL A 135 -9.44 2.45 5.93
N ASP A 136 -10.45 3.32 5.77
CA ASP A 136 -11.04 4.10 6.86
C ASP A 136 -11.53 3.23 8.02
N TRP A 137 -12.16 2.09 7.72
CA TRP A 137 -12.65 1.13 8.70
C TRP A 137 -11.52 0.55 9.57
N ILE A 138 -10.29 0.50 9.06
CA ILE A 138 -9.10 0.15 9.83
C ILE A 138 -8.73 1.35 10.70
N THR A 139 -8.54 2.51 10.07
CA THR A 139 -8.01 3.70 10.76
C THR A 139 -8.95 4.25 11.84
N ASP A 140 -10.27 4.14 11.69
CA ASP A 140 -11.25 4.58 12.68
C ASP A 140 -11.24 3.70 13.94
N GLN A 141 -10.85 2.44 13.81
CA GLN A 141 -10.67 1.53 14.96
C GLN A 141 -9.29 1.68 15.61
N LEU A 142 -8.30 2.21 14.87
CA LEU A 142 -6.93 2.38 15.34
C LEU A 142 -6.64 3.76 15.93
N ARG A 143 -7.51 4.76 15.74
CA ARG A 143 -7.49 6.05 16.43
C ARG A 143 -7.96 5.89 17.87
#